data_AF-A0A822AIL3-F1
#
_entry.id   AF-A0A822AIL3-F1
#
_cell.length_a   1.000
_cell.length_b   1.000
_cell.length_c   1.000
_cell.angle_alpha   90.00
_cell.angle_beta   90.00
_cell.angle_gamma   90.00
#
_symmetry.space_group_name_H-M   'P 1'
#
loop_
_entity.id
_entity.type
_entity.pdbx_description
1 polymer ?
#
loop_
_entity_poly.entity_id
_entity_poly.type
_entity_poly.pdbx_seq_one_letter_code
_entity_poly.pdbx_strand_id
1 'polypeptide(L)'
;MVWLGVCSKGVSPLIFFEKGTVDHDRYIKEVLPVALKFGNDMFGNDWIFQQDGAKPPTHAKSQEWCTKNFPSFIDKSHWPPNSPDLNPLDYCIWNEFAQLIEWDAVTSKTTLITALKRAVRKISQDVVFESCSSWTNRLYRLSQNKGNYLR
;
A
#
# COMPACT_ATOMS: atom_id res chain seq x y z
N MET A 1 -1.17 -9.49 -10.93
CA MET A 1 -1.42 -8.69 -9.71
C MET A 1 -0.31 -7.66 -9.57
N VAL A 2 -0.58 -6.50 -8.98
CA VAL A 2 0.41 -5.45 -8.73
C VAL A 2 0.41 -5.10 -7.26
N TRP A 3 1.59 -4.79 -6.70
CA TRP A 3 1.73 -4.19 -5.37
C TRP A 3 2.36 -2.81 -5.48
N LEU A 4 1.93 -1.94 -4.57
CA LEU A 4 2.38 -0.57 -4.43
C LEU A 4 2.39 -0.19 -2.94
N GLY A 5 3.37 0.60 -2.53
CA GLY A 5 3.40 1.33 -1.26
C GLY A 5 3.31 2.83 -1.49
N VAL A 6 2.84 3.56 -0.47
CA VAL A 6 2.72 5.03 -0.51
C VAL A 6 3.10 5.62 0.85
N CYS A 7 3.68 6.81 0.82
CA CYS A 7 3.90 7.65 1.98
C CYS A 7 3.72 9.12 1.59
N SER A 8 3.70 10.04 2.56
CA SER A 8 3.48 11.47 2.29
C SER A 8 4.52 12.12 1.36
N LYS A 9 5.64 11.46 1.11
CA LYS A 9 6.73 11.91 0.21
C LYS A 9 6.69 11.29 -1.18
N GLY A 10 5.79 10.35 -1.44
CA GLY A 10 5.65 9.74 -2.76
C GLY A 10 5.19 8.29 -2.75
N VAL A 11 5.40 7.66 -3.90
CA VAL A 11 4.90 6.32 -4.22
C VAL A 11 6.07 5.38 -4.46
N SER A 12 5.99 4.14 -3.98
CA SER A 12 7.05 3.14 -4.16
C SER A 12 7.18 2.70 -5.62
N PRO A 13 8.28 2.04 -5.99
CA PRO A 13 8.30 1.24 -7.21
C PRO A 13 7.16 0.20 -7.22
N LEU A 14 6.55 -0.01 -8.38
CA LEU A 14 5.54 -1.05 -8.59
C LEU A 14 6.18 -2.44 -8.64
N ILE A 15 5.55 -3.40 -7.98
CA ILE A 15 5.91 -4.82 -8.07
C ILE A 15 4.85 -5.54 -8.88
N PHE A 16 5.25 -6.19 -9.97
CA PHE A 16 4.37 -6.97 -10.83
C PHE A 16 4.53 -8.46 -10.55
N PHE A 17 3.45 -9.12 -10.14
CA PHE A 17 3.43 -10.57 -9.98
C PHE A 17 2.97 -11.22 -11.28
N GLU A 18 3.90 -11.88 -11.96
CA GLU A 18 3.70 -12.44 -13.30
C GLU A 18 2.76 -13.65 -13.31
N LYS A 19 2.84 -14.52 -12.29
CA LYS A 19 2.06 -15.77 -12.19
C LYS A 19 1.63 -16.03 -10.75
N GLY A 20 0.48 -16.70 -10.61
CA GLY A 20 -0.03 -17.23 -9.35
C GLY A 20 -0.47 -16.18 -8.33
N THR A 21 -0.97 -16.67 -7.21
CA THR A 21 -1.27 -15.87 -6.01
C THR A 21 0.04 -15.52 -5.30
N VAL A 22 0.04 -14.44 -4.54
CA VAL A 22 1.15 -14.13 -3.62
C VAL A 22 0.86 -14.83 -2.30
N ASP A 23 1.72 -15.78 -1.95
CA ASP A 23 1.77 -16.38 -0.61
C ASP A 23 2.73 -15.59 0.29
N HIS A 24 2.91 -16.05 1.52
CA HIS A 24 3.75 -15.37 2.50
C HIS A 24 5.25 -15.40 2.13
N ASP A 25 5.75 -16.48 1.53
CA ASP A 25 7.16 -16.58 1.15
C ASP A 25 7.48 -15.60 0.02
N ARG A 26 6.58 -15.49 -0.97
CA ARG A 26 6.70 -14.47 -2.03
C ARG A 26 6.53 -13.07 -1.50
N TYR A 27 5.61 -12.84 -0.57
CA TYR A 27 5.43 -11.54 0.08
C TYR A 27 6.72 -11.10 0.79
N ILE A 28 7.32 -11.99 1.59
CA ILE A 28 8.58 -11.73 2.29
C ILE A 28 9.74 -11.50 1.32
N LYS A 29 9.81 -12.26 0.22
CA LYS A 29 10.93 -12.18 -0.73
C LYS A 29 10.83 -11.01 -1.70
N GLU A 30 9.63 -10.74 -2.22
CA GLU A 30 9.42 -9.80 -3.32
C GLU A 30 8.95 -8.43 -2.83
N VAL A 31 8.13 -8.36 -1.77
CA VAL A 31 7.48 -7.11 -1.31
C VAL A 31 8.21 -6.43 -0.18
N LEU A 32 8.42 -7.14 0.93
CA LEU A 32 8.95 -6.53 2.17
C LEU A 32 10.32 -5.84 2.00
N PRO A 33 11.28 -6.34 1.20
CA PRO A 33 12.54 -5.66 0.96
C PRO A 33 12.39 -4.35 0.19
N VAL A 34 11.42 -4.28 -0.74
CA VAL A 34 11.11 -3.05 -1.49
C VAL A 34 10.48 -2.02 -0.56
N ALA A 35 9.55 -2.44 0.29
CA ALA A 35 8.95 -1.58 1.31
C ALA A 35 10.00 -1.04 2.30
N LEU A 36 10.91 -1.90 2.78
CA LEU A 36 12.01 -1.52 3.68
C LEU A 36 12.91 -0.47 3.05
N LYS A 37 13.38 -0.74 1.83
CA LYS A 37 14.25 0.18 1.12
C LYS A 37 13.54 1.51 0.89
N PHE A 38 12.29 1.48 0.43
CA PHE A 38 11.51 2.69 0.16
C PHE A 38 11.28 3.54 1.42
N GLY A 39 10.89 2.91 2.53
CA GLY A 39 10.74 3.61 3.82
C GLY A 39 12.04 4.24 4.29
N ASN A 40 13.15 3.50 4.20
CA ASN A 40 14.47 4.00 4.60
C ASN A 40 14.97 5.13 3.70
N ASP A 41 14.77 5.05 2.39
CA ASP A 41 15.13 6.12 1.46
C ASP A 41 14.35 7.41 1.76
N MET A 42 13.09 7.30 2.21
CA MET A 42 12.20 8.44 2.44
C MET A 42 12.32 9.05 3.85
N PHE A 43 12.56 8.24 4.87
CA PHE A 43 12.46 8.65 6.28
C PHE A 43 13.64 8.19 7.15
N GLY A 44 14.63 7.52 6.59
CA GLY A 44 15.68 6.88 7.39
C GLY A 44 15.09 5.80 8.30
N ASN A 45 15.27 5.91 9.61
CA ASN A 45 14.78 4.92 10.58
C ASN A 45 13.54 5.38 11.37
N ASP A 46 12.87 6.46 10.96
CA ASP A 46 11.70 7.01 11.67
C ASP A 46 10.42 6.88 10.83
N TRP A 47 9.88 5.67 10.77
CA TRP A 47 8.64 5.39 10.05
C TRP A 47 7.98 4.10 10.54
N ILE A 48 6.67 3.97 10.24
CA ILE A 48 5.84 2.81 10.61
C ILE A 48 5.30 2.18 9.33
N PHE A 49 5.52 0.88 9.15
CA PHE A 49 4.90 0.13 8.05
C PHE A 49 3.45 -0.22 8.35
N GLN A 50 2.54 0.08 7.42
CA GLN A 50 1.14 -0.32 7.47
C GLN A 50 0.85 -1.33 6.35
N GLN A 51 0.08 -2.38 6.67
CA GLN A 51 -0.39 -3.40 5.73
C GLN A 51 -1.79 -3.87 6.10
N ASP A 52 -2.52 -4.44 5.14
CA ASP A 52 -3.88 -4.91 5.36
C ASP A 52 -3.93 -6.28 6.06
N GLY A 53 -5.14 -6.75 6.36
CA GLY A 53 -5.40 -8.03 7.02
C GLY A 53 -5.33 -9.26 6.09
N ALA A 54 -4.71 -9.18 4.91
CA ALA A 54 -4.65 -10.31 3.99
C ALA A 54 -3.81 -11.48 4.56
N LYS A 55 -4.02 -12.69 4.03
CA LYS A 55 -3.32 -13.90 4.53
C LYS A 55 -1.78 -13.81 4.47
N PRO A 56 -1.14 -13.32 3.39
CA PRO A 56 0.32 -13.24 3.34
C PRO A 56 0.93 -12.23 4.33
N PRO A 57 0.44 -10.97 4.44
CA PRO A 57 0.88 -10.03 5.48
C PRO A 57 0.71 -10.57 6.90
N THR A 58 -0.43 -11.20 7.21
CA THR A 58 -0.78 -11.67 8.57
C THR A 58 -0.13 -13.00 8.97
N HIS A 59 0.56 -13.68 8.04
CA HIS A 59 1.25 -14.93 8.31
C HIS A 59 2.38 -14.74 9.33
N ALA A 60 2.59 -15.73 10.21
CA ALA A 60 3.54 -15.64 11.33
C ALA A 60 4.97 -15.27 10.87
N LYS A 61 5.46 -15.89 9.79
CA LYS A 61 6.77 -15.56 9.21
C LYS A 61 6.87 -14.13 8.68
N SER A 62 5.79 -13.60 8.10
CA SER A 62 5.76 -12.23 7.57
C SER A 62 5.81 -11.23 8.72
N GLN A 63 5.02 -11.47 9.77
CA GLN A 63 5.03 -10.67 11.00
C GLN A 63 6.40 -10.69 11.67
N GLU A 64 7.01 -11.88 11.83
CA GLU A 64 8.36 -12.03 12.38
C GLU A 64 9.41 -11.28 11.55
N TRP A 65 9.32 -11.35 10.22
CA TRP A 65 10.20 -10.58 9.34
C TRP A 65 10.02 -9.08 9.58
N CYS A 66 8.78 -8.58 9.65
CA CYS A 66 8.49 -7.17 9.89
C CYS A 66 9.09 -6.70 11.23
N THR A 67 8.88 -7.46 12.31
CA THR A 67 9.45 -7.16 13.64
C THR A 67 10.97 -7.07 13.63
N LYS A 68 11.65 -7.93 12.85
CA LYS A 68 13.13 -7.97 12.82
C LYS A 68 13.76 -6.89 11.94
N ASN A 69 13.05 -6.39 10.93
CA ASN A 69 13.66 -5.60 9.86
C ASN A 69 13.12 -4.17 9.74
N PHE A 70 11.85 -3.93 10.06
CA PHE A 70 11.30 -2.57 10.03
C PHE A 70 11.59 -1.81 11.31
N PRO A 71 11.75 -0.47 11.27
CA PRO A 71 11.86 0.33 12.50
C PRO A 71 10.62 0.19 13.39
N SER A 72 9.45 0.15 12.76
CA SER A 72 8.17 -0.13 13.40
C SER A 72 7.14 -0.58 12.35
N PHE A 73 6.11 -1.31 12.75
CA PHE A 73 4.99 -1.66 11.88
C PHE A 73 3.70 -1.89 12.68
N ILE A 74 2.56 -1.72 12.03
CA ILE A 74 1.26 -2.10 12.56
C ILE A 74 1.10 -3.61 12.37
N ASP A 75 1.21 -4.36 13.47
CA ASP A 75 1.04 -5.80 13.43
C ASP A 75 -0.44 -6.20 13.25
N LYS A 76 -0.65 -7.48 12.91
CA LYS A 76 -1.97 -8.03 12.59
C LYS A 76 -3.02 -7.87 13.70
N SER A 77 -2.61 -7.69 14.96
CA SER A 77 -3.54 -7.51 16.09
C SER A 77 -4.02 -6.08 16.23
N HIS A 78 -3.28 -5.12 15.66
CA HIS A 78 -3.60 -3.69 15.69
C HIS A 78 -4.32 -3.19 14.42
N TRP A 79 -4.25 -3.93 13.32
CA TRP A 79 -5.00 -3.60 12.10
C TRP A 79 -6.43 -4.15 12.15
N PRO A 80 -7.48 -3.31 12.11
CA PRO A 80 -8.86 -3.78 12.14
C PRO A 80 -9.25 -4.48 10.83
N PRO A 81 -9.98 -5.62 10.90
CA PRO A 81 -10.47 -6.30 9.70
C PRO A 81 -11.45 -5.41 8.92
N ASN A 82 -11.57 -5.64 7.61
CA ASN A 82 -12.52 -4.96 6.73
C ASN A 82 -12.49 -3.43 6.82
N SER A 83 -11.30 -2.82 6.93
CA SER A 83 -11.13 -1.38 7.15
C SER A 83 -10.42 -0.66 6.00
N PRO A 84 -10.94 -0.73 4.74
CA PRO A 84 -10.36 0.01 3.61
C PRO A 84 -10.39 1.53 3.84
N ASP A 85 -11.33 2.03 4.66
CA ASP A 85 -11.44 3.43 5.04
C ASP A 85 -10.23 3.98 5.81
N LEU A 86 -9.37 3.08 6.33
CA LEU A 86 -8.14 3.39 7.04
C LEU A 86 -6.87 3.15 6.21
N ASN A 87 -7.00 2.70 4.96
CA ASN A 87 -5.86 2.45 4.09
C ASN A 87 -5.76 3.54 3.01
N PRO A 88 -4.72 4.41 3.04
CA PRO A 88 -4.50 5.44 2.01
C PRO A 88 -4.53 4.92 0.58
N LEU A 89 -4.10 3.67 0.38
CA LEU A 89 -4.18 3.03 -0.92
C LEU A 89 -5.64 2.80 -1.36
N ASP A 90 -6.49 2.31 -0.47
CA ASP A 90 -7.85 1.87 -0.81
C ASP A 90 -8.84 3.03 -0.95
N TYR A 91 -8.81 4.01 -0.04
CA TYR A 91 -9.78 5.11 -0.10
C TYR A 91 -9.40 6.23 -1.09
N CYS A 92 -8.21 6.20 -1.69
CA CYS A 92 -7.75 7.27 -2.58
C CYS A 92 -6.83 6.78 -3.70
N ILE A 93 -5.62 6.28 -3.38
CA ILE A 93 -4.55 6.14 -4.38
C ILE A 93 -4.89 5.14 -5.48
N TRP A 94 -5.55 4.04 -5.17
CA TRP A 94 -5.96 3.08 -6.21
C TRP A 94 -6.97 3.67 -7.19
N ASN A 95 -7.90 4.50 -6.72
CA ASN A 95 -8.84 5.18 -7.59
C ASN A 95 -8.14 6.21 -8.49
N GLU A 96 -7.28 7.07 -7.92
CA GLU A 96 -6.47 8.01 -8.69
C GLU A 96 -5.63 7.30 -9.76
N PHE A 97 -4.95 6.22 -9.34
CA PHE A 97 -4.10 5.44 -10.23
C PHE A 97 -4.89 4.82 -11.38
N ALA A 98 -6.10 4.32 -11.13
CA ALA A 98 -6.96 3.76 -12.17
C ALA A 98 -7.48 4.82 -13.15
N GLN A 99 -7.77 6.05 -12.70
CA GLN A 99 -8.21 7.14 -13.57
C GLN A 99 -7.11 7.64 -14.51
N LEU A 100 -5.84 7.51 -14.12
CA LEU A 100 -4.69 7.93 -14.91
C LEU A 100 -4.29 6.91 -16.00
N ILE A 101 -4.93 5.74 -16.04
CA ILE A 101 -4.69 4.70 -17.04
C ILE A 101 -5.53 4.98 -18.29
N GLU A 102 -4.86 5.05 -19.44
CA GLU A 102 -5.49 5.12 -20.76
C GLU A 102 -6.02 3.73 -21.15
N TRP A 103 -7.19 3.33 -20.61
CA TRP A 103 -7.73 1.97 -20.71
C TRP A 103 -7.98 1.51 -22.15
N ASP A 104 -8.36 2.42 -23.05
CA ASP A 104 -8.58 2.10 -24.48
C ASP A 104 -7.31 1.61 -25.19
N ALA A 105 -6.14 1.99 -24.69
CA ALA A 105 -4.85 1.54 -25.22
C ALA A 105 -4.40 0.17 -24.63
N VAL A 106 -5.14 -0.39 -23.69
CA VAL A 106 -4.79 -1.64 -23.00
C VAL A 106 -5.39 -2.84 -23.73
N THR A 107 -4.59 -3.51 -24.56
CA THR A 107 -5.02 -4.68 -25.36
C THR A 107 -4.35 -5.99 -24.94
N SER A 108 -3.34 -5.92 -24.07
CA SER A 108 -2.55 -7.06 -23.61
C SER A 108 -1.99 -6.81 -22.21
N LYS A 109 -1.43 -7.86 -21.59
CA LYS A 109 -0.69 -7.73 -20.33
C LYS A 109 0.50 -6.76 -20.46
N THR A 110 1.21 -6.80 -21.57
CA THR A 110 2.38 -5.94 -21.82
C THR A 110 1.99 -4.47 -21.91
N THR A 111 0.90 -4.15 -22.62
CA THR A 111 0.37 -2.78 -22.70
C THR A 111 -0.18 -2.33 -21.36
N LEU A 112 -0.81 -3.22 -20.58
CA LEU A 112 -1.27 -2.92 -19.22
C LEU A 112 -0.10 -2.56 -18.28
N ILE A 113 0.96 -3.37 -18.26
CA ILE A 113 2.16 -3.08 -17.44
C ILE A 113 2.78 -1.74 -17.83
N THR A 114 2.83 -1.45 -19.14
CA THR A 114 3.33 -0.16 -19.65
C THR A 114 2.45 1.00 -19.21
N ALA A 115 1.12 0.85 -19.29
CA ALA A 115 0.17 1.86 -18.85
C ALA A 115 0.27 2.12 -17.34
N LEU A 116 0.34 1.06 -16.52
CA LEU A 116 0.53 1.15 -15.07
C LEU A 116 1.83 1.88 -14.70
N LYS A 117 2.94 1.55 -15.38
CA LYS A 117 4.23 2.25 -15.17
C LYS A 117 4.19 3.73 -15.55
N ARG A 118 3.34 4.13 -16.50
CA ARG A 118 3.13 5.53 -16.88
C ARG A 118 2.22 6.23 -15.88
N ALA A 119 1.09 5.63 -15.55
CA ALA A 119 0.07 6.21 -14.67
C ALA A 119 0.61 6.46 -13.26
N VAL A 120 1.44 5.57 -12.69
CA VAL A 120 1.98 5.78 -11.33
C VAL A 120 2.86 7.03 -11.23
N ARG A 121 3.51 7.44 -12.33
CA ARG A 121 4.33 8.66 -12.39
C ARG A 121 3.51 9.93 -12.56
N LYS A 122 2.23 9.79 -12.92
CA LYS A 122 1.29 10.90 -13.10
C LYS A 122 0.52 11.20 -11.82
N ILE A 123 0.55 10.32 -10.81
CA ILE A 123 -0.08 10.57 -9.51
C ILE A 123 0.60 11.81 -8.91
N SER A 124 -0.20 12.85 -8.65
CA SER A 124 0.34 14.11 -8.13
C SER A 124 0.85 13.95 -6.70
N GLN A 125 1.90 14.70 -6.37
CA GLN A 125 2.45 14.70 -5.01
C GLN A 125 1.44 15.22 -3.99
N ASP A 126 0.59 16.17 -4.38
CA ASP A 126 -0.47 16.73 -3.52
C ASP A 126 -1.51 15.65 -3.17
N VAL A 127 -1.97 14.87 -4.15
CA VAL A 127 -2.91 13.75 -3.88
C VAL A 127 -2.29 12.72 -2.94
N VAL A 128 -1.01 12.40 -3.11
CA VAL A 128 -0.28 11.48 -2.23
C VAL A 128 -0.20 12.04 -0.81
N PHE A 129 0.21 13.30 -0.68
CA PHE A 129 0.33 13.97 0.61
C PHE A 129 -1.02 14.04 1.34
N GLU A 130 -2.07 14.51 0.66
CA GLU A 130 -3.41 14.64 1.23
C GLU A 130 -3.99 13.29 1.63
N SER A 131 -3.79 12.24 0.80
CA SER A 131 -4.20 10.89 1.14
C SER A 131 -3.57 10.45 2.46
N CYS A 132 -2.24 10.48 2.58
CA CYS A 132 -1.54 10.09 3.81
C CYS A 132 -1.89 10.97 5.02
N SER A 133 -1.98 12.29 4.84
CA SER A 133 -2.29 13.26 5.91
C SER A 133 -3.72 13.08 6.44
N SER A 134 -4.65 12.60 5.62
CA SER A 134 -6.04 12.36 6.03
C SER A 134 -6.20 11.18 7.00
N TRP A 135 -5.19 10.31 7.13
CA TRP A 135 -5.27 9.06 7.87
C TRP A 135 -5.64 9.25 9.35
N THR A 136 -5.01 10.19 10.05
CA THR A 136 -5.28 10.45 11.47
C THR A 136 -6.69 11.00 11.70
N ASN A 137 -7.16 11.88 10.81
CA ASN A 137 -8.53 12.38 10.86
C ASN A 137 -9.56 11.27 10.56
N ARG A 138 -9.26 10.34 9.64
CA ARG A 138 -10.10 9.16 9.37
C ARG A 138 -10.20 8.26 10.60
N LEU A 139 -9.10 7.99 11.29
CA LEU A 139 -9.11 7.28 12.56
C LEU A 139 -9.97 7.98 13.63
N TYR A 140 -9.81 9.30 13.76
CA TYR A 140 -10.63 10.09 14.68
C TYR A 140 -12.13 9.98 14.34
N ARG A 141 -12.50 10.17 13.06
CA ARG A 141 -13.88 10.03 12.58
C ARG A 141 -14.43 8.62 12.82
N LEU A 142 -13.62 7.58 12.62
CA LEU A 142 -14.01 6.20 12.86
C LEU A 142 -14.32 5.97 14.35
N SER A 143 -13.48 6.52 15.23
CA SER A 143 -13.70 6.49 16.68
C SER A 143 -15.00 7.20 17.06
N GLN A 144 -15.25 8.41 16.52
CA GLN A 144 -16.51 9.12 16.73
C GLN A 144 -17.73 8.35 16.20
N ASN A 145 -17.55 7.61 15.11
CA ASN A 145 -18.59 6.80 14.49
C ASN A 145 -18.71 5.39 15.13
N LYS A 146 -18.11 5.16 16.30
CA LYS A 146 -18.15 3.89 17.04
C LYS A 146 -17.69 2.68 16.20
N GLY A 147 -16.71 2.89 15.32
CA GLY A 147 -16.18 1.84 14.44
C GLY A 147 -16.99 1.57 13.17
N ASN A 148 -18.07 2.31 12.89
CA ASN A 148 -18.82 2.15 11.65
C ASN A 148 -18.09 2.79 10.45
N TYR A 149 -18.33 2.23 9.26
CA TYR A 149 -17.79 2.73 7.99
C TYR A 149 -17.95 4.24 7.82
N LEU A 150 -16.93 4.86 7.24
CA LEU A 150 -16.94 6.29 6.96
C LEU A 150 -17.77 6.56 5.70
N ARG A 151 -18.61 7.59 5.77
CA ARG A 151 -19.31 8.16 4.61
C ARG A 151 -18.54 9.36 4.07
#